data_AF-A0A358F8Y4-F1
#
_entry.id   AF-A0A358F8Y4-F1
#
_cell.length_a   1.000
_cell.length_b   1.000
_cell.length_c   1.000
_cell.angle_alpha   90.00
_cell.angle_beta   90.00
_cell.angle_gamma   90.00
#
_symmetry.space_group_name_H-M   'P 1'
#
loop_
_entity.id
_entity.type
_entity.pdbx_description
1 polymer ?
#
loop_
_entity_poly.entity_id
_entity_poly.type
_entity_poly.pdbx_seq_one_letter_code
_entity_poly.pdbx_strand_id
1 'polypeptide(L)'
;MNKKFIVAMIKVVTLCIIIFAVSAFFISDAKIIGWAVLALGLFCLVSLEFFKIPIKNVWPDIVFGLIDNGILAILAVIGGSIAGVAGAIIGGVVGNAITDGIAGVFEGDMAERLRESNISESRTMLGSSVGKMAGCLLGAGVVLIIANLINPTL
;
A
#
# COMPACT_ATOMS: atom_id res chain seq x y z
N MET A 1 -11.65 6.93 -24.66
CA MET A 1 -11.21 6.22 -23.43
C MET A 1 -12.29 5.23 -23.00
N ASN A 2 -11.95 4.00 -22.59
CA ASN A 2 -12.94 2.96 -22.29
C ASN A 2 -13.79 3.34 -21.05
N LYS A 3 -15.12 3.20 -21.13
CA LYS A 3 -16.05 3.50 -20.01
C LYS A 3 -15.69 2.73 -18.72
N LYS A 4 -15.19 1.50 -18.83
CA LYS A 4 -14.72 0.70 -17.69
C LYS A 4 -13.50 1.31 -16.99
N PHE A 5 -12.57 1.87 -17.78
CA PHE A 5 -11.37 2.54 -17.26
C PHE A 5 -11.75 3.81 -16.49
N ILE A 6 -12.65 4.64 -17.03
CA ILE A 6 -13.12 5.87 -16.38
C ILE A 6 -13.76 5.56 -15.02
N VAL A 7 -14.65 4.56 -14.97
CA VAL A 7 -15.33 4.17 -13.72
C VAL A 7 -14.33 3.63 -12.69
N ALA A 8 -13.35 2.83 -13.11
CA ALA A 8 -12.29 2.36 -12.22
C ALA A 8 -11.49 3.54 -11.67
N MET A 9 -11.14 4.51 -12.52
CA MET A 9 -10.36 5.67 -12.10
C MET A 9 -11.10 6.57 -11.12
N ILE A 10 -12.40 6.83 -11.35
CA ILE A 10 -13.22 7.58 -10.39
C ILE A 10 -13.19 6.91 -9.01
N LYS A 11 -13.40 5.59 -8.95
CA LYS A 11 -13.38 4.84 -7.68
C LYS A 11 -12.03 4.92 -6.98
N VAL A 12 -10.94 4.73 -7.72
CA VAL A 12 -9.58 4.81 -7.17
C VAL A 12 -9.28 6.21 -6.65
N VAL A 13 -9.59 7.26 -7.43
CA VAL A 13 -9.40 8.66 -7.01
C VAL A 13 -10.22 8.98 -5.78
N THR A 14 -11.47 8.51 -5.69
CA THR A 14 -12.29 8.68 -4.47
C THR A 14 -11.62 8.03 -3.26
N LEU A 15 -11.09 6.81 -3.39
CA LEU A 15 -10.33 6.17 -2.31
C LEU A 15 -9.08 6.97 -1.93
N CYS A 16 -8.31 7.44 -2.92
CA CYS A 16 -7.12 8.27 -2.66
C CYS A 16 -7.46 9.52 -1.85
N ILE A 17 -8.55 10.22 -2.20
CA ILE A 17 -9.00 11.43 -1.48
C ILE A 17 -9.33 11.10 -0.02
N ILE A 18 -10.06 10.00 0.22
CA ILE A 18 -10.42 9.57 1.58
C ILE A 18 -9.15 9.23 2.38
N ILE A 19 -8.26 8.43 1.79
CA ILE A 19 -7.00 8.02 2.43
C ILE A 19 -6.18 9.26 2.81
N PHE A 20 -5.97 10.17 1.86
CA PHE A 20 -5.22 11.40 2.09
C PHE A 20 -5.86 12.27 3.17
N ALA A 21 -7.17 12.51 3.10
CA ALA A 21 -7.88 13.36 4.05
C ALA A 21 -7.80 12.81 5.49
N VAL A 22 -8.04 11.50 5.66
CA VAL A 22 -7.96 10.86 6.99
C VAL A 22 -6.52 10.86 7.50
N SER A 23 -5.54 10.54 6.64
CA SER A 23 -4.13 10.53 7.04
C SER A 23 -3.64 11.92 7.43
N ALA A 24 -4.02 12.95 6.68
CA ALA A 24 -3.70 14.34 6.97
C ALA A 24 -4.36 14.85 8.27
N PHE A 25 -5.57 14.39 8.57
CA PHE A 25 -6.25 14.73 9.83
C PHE A 25 -5.52 14.17 11.06
N PHE A 26 -4.99 12.95 10.98
CA PHE A 26 -4.30 12.28 12.09
C PHE A 26 -2.78 12.51 12.11
N ILE A 27 -2.21 13.25 11.15
CA ILE A 27 -0.75 13.40 10.99
C ILE A 27 -0.06 14.00 12.22
N SER A 28 -0.77 14.81 13.00
CA SER A 28 -0.23 15.44 14.21
C SER A 28 -0.28 14.54 15.45
N ASP A 29 -0.96 13.39 15.38
CA ASP A 29 -1.08 12.44 16.49
C ASP A 29 -0.31 11.15 16.18
N ALA A 30 0.97 11.16 16.56
CA ALA A 30 1.90 10.04 16.42
C ALA A 30 1.37 8.71 16.98
N LYS A 31 0.55 8.73 18.04
CA LYS A 31 0.02 7.52 18.66
C LYS A 31 -1.13 6.92 17.86
N ILE A 32 -1.91 7.77 17.19
CA ILE A 32 -3.13 7.36 16.48
C ILE A 32 -2.84 7.11 15.00
N ILE A 33 -1.88 7.80 14.38
CA ILE A 33 -1.66 7.74 12.92
C ILE A 33 -1.41 6.31 12.42
N GLY A 34 -0.63 5.50 13.14
CA GLY A 34 -0.40 4.10 12.75
C GLY A 34 -1.69 3.26 12.70
N TRP A 35 -2.55 3.44 13.71
CA TRP A 35 -3.87 2.79 13.76
C TRP A 35 -4.82 3.31 12.69
N ALA A 36 -4.79 4.63 12.41
CA ALA A 36 -5.59 5.23 11.35
C ALA A 36 -5.18 4.70 9.97
N VAL A 37 -3.88 4.60 9.69
CA VAL A 37 -3.34 4.05 8.44
C VAL A 37 -3.70 2.56 8.31
N LEU A 38 -3.57 1.78 9.38
CA LEU A 38 -3.99 0.37 9.39
C LEU A 38 -5.50 0.23 9.10
N ALA A 39 -6.33 1.06 9.73
CA ALA A 39 -7.78 1.08 9.51
C ALA A 39 -8.14 1.46 8.06
N LEU A 40 -7.40 2.38 7.43
CA LEU A 40 -7.56 2.71 6.01
C LEU A 40 -7.20 1.52 5.10
N GLY A 41 -6.19 0.72 5.47
CA GLY A 41 -5.88 -0.53 4.79
C GLY A 41 -7.04 -1.54 4.85
N LEU A 42 -7.64 -1.72 6.03
CA LEU A 42 -8.84 -2.53 6.20
C LEU A 42 -10.04 -1.97 5.42
N PHE A 43 -10.20 -0.64 5.40
CA PHE A 43 -11.24 0.03 4.60
C PHE A 43 -11.09 -0.27 3.10
N CYS A 44 -9.87 -0.27 2.57
CA CYS A 44 -9.61 -0.69 1.20
C CYS A 44 -10.02 -2.15 0.97
N LEU A 45 -9.74 -3.07 1.90
CA LEU A 45 -10.20 -4.46 1.79
C LEU A 45 -11.73 -4.58 1.79
N VAL A 46 -12.42 -3.85 2.66
CA VAL A 46 -13.89 -3.81 2.68
C VAL A 46 -14.45 -3.24 1.38
N SER A 47 -13.77 -2.29 0.75
CA SER A 47 -14.20 -1.73 -0.54
C SER A 47 -14.18 -2.76 -1.68
N LEU A 48 -13.32 -3.79 -1.62
CA LEU A 48 -13.31 -4.88 -2.60
C LEU A 48 -14.62 -5.66 -2.59
N GLU A 49 -15.19 -5.90 -1.40
CA GLU A 49 -16.49 -6.56 -1.23
C GLU A 49 -17.60 -5.73 -1.88
N PHE A 50 -17.60 -4.41 -1.65
CA PHE A 50 -18.53 -3.49 -2.31
C PHE A 50 -18.38 -3.48 -3.83
N PHE A 51 -17.16 -3.70 -4.34
CA PHE A 51 -16.88 -3.84 -5.77
C PHE A 51 -17.13 -5.24 -6.33
N LYS A 52 -17.57 -6.20 -5.50
CA LYS A 52 -17.76 -7.61 -5.86
C LYS A 52 -16.49 -8.26 -6.40
N ILE A 53 -15.33 -7.87 -5.86
CA ILE A 53 -14.02 -8.43 -6.23
C ILE A 53 -13.59 -9.37 -5.08
N PRO A 54 -13.47 -10.68 -5.33
CA PRO A 54 -13.10 -11.61 -4.27
C PRO A 54 -11.62 -11.41 -3.89
N ILE A 55 -11.34 -11.40 -2.58
CA ILE A 55 -10.00 -11.10 -2.04
C ILE A 55 -8.90 -12.00 -2.61
N LYS A 56 -9.23 -13.26 -2.91
CA LYS A 56 -8.30 -14.23 -3.53
C LYS A 56 -7.72 -13.75 -4.86
N ASN A 57 -8.44 -12.91 -5.61
CA ASN A 57 -7.99 -12.39 -6.90
C ASN A 57 -6.97 -11.25 -6.77
N VAL A 58 -6.86 -10.65 -5.58
CA VAL A 58 -5.97 -9.53 -5.28
C VAL A 58 -4.98 -9.86 -4.16
N TRP A 59 -4.99 -11.10 -3.68
CA TRP A 59 -4.10 -11.56 -2.62
C TRP A 59 -2.62 -11.29 -2.92
N PRO A 60 -2.10 -11.57 -4.14
CA PRO A 60 -0.72 -11.24 -4.44
C PRO A 60 -0.46 -9.73 -4.34
N ASP A 61 -1.38 -8.88 -4.83
CA ASP A 61 -1.25 -7.42 -4.73
C ASP A 61 -1.21 -6.91 -3.28
N ILE A 62 -2.00 -7.51 -2.39
CA ILE A 62 -2.00 -7.18 -0.94
C ILE A 62 -0.65 -7.55 -0.32
N VAL A 63 -0.16 -8.76 -0.58
CA VAL A 63 1.13 -9.23 -0.04
C VAL A 63 2.27 -8.36 -0.56
N PHE A 64 2.27 -8.02 -1.86
CA PHE A 64 3.26 -7.12 -2.44
C PHE A 64 3.25 -5.76 -1.78
N GLY A 65 2.08 -5.11 -1.69
CA GLY A 65 1.97 -3.80 -1.05
C GLY A 65 2.42 -3.81 0.41
N LEU A 66 2.14 -4.90 1.15
CA LEU A 66 2.53 -5.04 2.55
C LEU A 66 4.06 -5.08 2.72
N ILE A 67 4.75 -5.84 1.87
CA ILE A 67 6.21 -5.92 1.88
C ILE A 67 6.80 -4.58 1.44
N ASP A 68 6.30 -4.04 0.33
CA ASP A 68 6.78 -2.81 -0.28
C ASP A 68 6.72 -1.64 0.69
N ASN A 69 5.51 -1.27 1.11
CA ASN A 69 5.32 -0.09 1.93
C ASN A 69 5.71 -0.33 3.40
N GLY A 70 5.79 -1.59 3.83
CA GLY A 70 6.34 -1.95 5.14
C GLY A 70 7.84 -1.66 5.22
N ILE A 71 8.63 -2.17 4.26
CA ILE A 71 10.07 -1.89 4.21
C ILE A 71 10.32 -0.40 3.96
N LEU A 72 9.56 0.24 3.07
CA LEU A 72 9.63 1.68 2.84
C LEU A 72 9.40 2.46 4.14
N ALA A 73 8.35 2.14 4.90
CA ALA A 73 8.04 2.82 6.15
C ALA A 73 9.17 2.65 7.18
N ILE A 74 9.79 1.47 7.27
CA ILE A 74 10.94 1.24 8.16
C ILE A 74 12.09 2.18 7.79
N LEU A 75 12.44 2.25 6.50
CA LEU A 75 13.53 3.10 6.02
C LEU A 75 13.22 4.60 6.18
N ALA A 76 11.96 5.01 5.97
CA ALA A 76 11.51 6.37 6.22
C ALA A 76 11.59 6.76 7.70
N VAL A 77 11.20 5.86 8.61
CA VAL A 77 11.31 6.06 10.07
C VAL A 77 12.78 6.18 10.50
N ILE A 78 13.63 5.27 10.04
CA ILE A 78 15.08 5.30 10.33
C ILE A 78 15.70 6.59 9.78
N GLY A 79 15.43 6.92 8.52
CA GLY A 79 15.92 8.15 7.90
C GLY A 79 15.44 9.39 8.66
N GLY A 80 14.17 9.41 9.05
CA GLY A 80 13.56 10.46 9.88
C GLY A 80 14.31 10.67 11.19
N SER A 81 14.70 9.58 11.86
CA SER A 81 15.47 9.65 13.11
C SER A 81 16.90 10.19 12.94
N ILE A 82 17.50 10.05 11.75
CA ILE A 82 18.88 10.47 11.47
C ILE A 82 18.95 11.92 11.02
N ALA A 83 18.07 12.34 10.10
CA ALA A 83 18.16 13.65 9.43
C ALA A 83 16.82 14.38 9.33
N GLY A 84 15.86 14.06 10.20
CA GLY A 84 14.53 14.67 10.21
C GLY A 84 13.80 14.48 8.88
N VAL A 85 13.11 15.52 8.41
CA VAL A 85 12.31 15.47 7.18
C VAL A 85 13.13 15.02 5.96
N ALA A 86 14.36 15.52 5.80
CA ALA A 86 15.21 15.16 4.67
C ALA A 86 15.55 13.65 4.67
N GLY A 87 15.87 13.11 5.85
CA GLY A 87 16.13 11.69 6.01
C GLY A 87 14.89 10.84 5.79
N ALA A 88 13.71 11.28 6.24
CA ALA A 88 12.45 10.57 5.99
C ALA A 88 12.09 10.53 4.50
N ILE A 89 12.32 11.63 3.76
CA ILE A 89 12.12 11.69 2.31
C ILE A 89 13.10 10.74 1.61
N ILE A 90 14.39 10.78 1.95
CA ILE A 90 15.39 9.89 1.35
C ILE A 90 15.05 8.43 1.66
N GLY A 91 14.74 8.11 2.91
CA GLY A 91 14.34 6.76 3.33
C GLY A 91 13.10 6.26 2.59
N GLY A 92 12.10 7.12 2.38
CA GLY A 92 10.92 6.81 1.59
C GLY A 92 11.21 6.59 0.11
N VAL A 93 11.95 7.50 -0.53
CA VAL A 93 12.27 7.42 -1.97
C VAL A 93 13.19 6.25 -2.29
N VAL A 94 14.27 6.09 -1.51
CA VAL A 94 15.21 4.97 -1.68
C VAL A 94 14.55 3.65 -1.29
N GLY A 95 13.76 3.65 -0.21
CA GLY A 95 12.99 2.50 0.21
C GLY A 95 12.07 2.02 -0.90
N ASN A 96 11.27 2.92 -1.48
CA ASN A 96 10.41 2.62 -2.63
C ASN A 96 11.19 2.02 -3.79
N ALA A 97 12.35 2.58 -4.16
CA ALA A 97 13.14 2.06 -5.26
C ALA A 97 13.67 0.64 -5.00
N ILE A 98 14.09 0.34 -3.77
CA ILE A 98 14.54 -1.00 -3.36
C ILE A 98 13.37 -1.98 -3.42
N THR A 99 12.24 -1.61 -2.86
CA THR A 99 11.08 -2.49 -2.74
C THR A 99 10.39 -2.71 -4.08
N ASP A 100 10.29 -1.70 -4.94
CA ASP A 100 9.83 -1.85 -6.32
C ASP A 100 10.76 -2.77 -7.12
N GLY A 101 12.08 -2.68 -6.91
CA GLY A 101 13.06 -3.58 -7.54
C GLY A 101 12.84 -5.04 -7.12
N ILE A 102 12.62 -5.28 -5.83
CA ILE A 102 12.31 -6.61 -5.29
C ILE A 102 10.94 -7.09 -5.80
N ALA A 103 9.90 -6.25 -5.70
CA ALA A 103 8.55 -6.56 -6.15
C ALA A 103 8.50 -6.86 -7.65
N GLY A 104 9.28 -6.15 -8.46
CA GLY A 104 9.41 -6.38 -9.90
C GLY A 104 9.91 -7.79 -10.25
N VAL A 105 10.80 -8.38 -9.44
CA VAL A 105 11.24 -9.78 -9.61
C VAL A 105 10.07 -10.74 -9.40
N PHE A 106 9.28 -10.53 -8.35
CA PHE A 106 8.13 -11.39 -8.06
C PHE A 106 6.97 -11.20 -9.03
N GLU A 107 6.67 -9.96 -9.43
CA GLU A 107 5.67 -9.67 -10.47
C GLU A 107 6.08 -10.28 -11.81
N GLY A 108 7.37 -10.23 -12.15
CA GLY A 108 7.95 -10.86 -13.33
C GLY A 108 7.84 -12.39 -13.33
N ASP A 109 8.29 -13.06 -12.26
CA ASP A 109 8.19 -14.52 -12.12
C ASP A 109 6.73 -14.99 -12.19
N MET A 110 5.81 -14.28 -11.52
CA MET A 110 4.39 -14.62 -11.58
C MET A 110 3.80 -14.43 -12.99
N ALA A 111 4.18 -13.35 -13.69
CA ALA A 111 3.75 -13.11 -15.06
C ALA A 111 4.28 -14.19 -16.03
N GLU A 112 5.53 -14.61 -15.87
CA GLU A 112 6.13 -15.70 -16.64
C GLU A 112 5.40 -17.02 -16.40
N ARG A 113 5.18 -17.41 -15.14
CA ARG A 113 4.43 -18.63 -14.77
C ARG A 113 3.00 -18.65 -15.30
N LEU A 114 2.28 -17.53 -15.23
CA LEU A 114 0.92 -17.42 -15.77
C LEU A 114 0.91 -17.59 -17.30
N ARG A 115 1.91 -17.01 -17.99
CA ARG A 115 2.07 -17.13 -19.44
C ARG A 115 2.41 -18.56 -19.86
N GLU A 116 3.27 -19.24 -19.11
CA GLU A 116 3.60 -20.66 -19.31
C GLU A 116 2.39 -21.57 -19.05
N SER A 117 1.54 -21.22 -18.09
CA SER A 117 0.38 -22.01 -17.69
C SER A 117 -0.88 -21.78 -18.54
N ASN A 118 -0.84 -20.90 -19.55
CA ASN A 118 -2.00 -20.45 -20.33
C ASN A 118 -3.19 -19.98 -19.46
N ILE A 119 -2.92 -19.50 -18.24
CA ILE A 119 -3.95 -19.02 -17.32
C ILE A 119 -4.23 -17.56 -17.68
N SER A 120 -5.48 -17.24 -18.01
CA SER A 120 -5.87 -15.85 -18.23
C SER A 120 -5.76 -15.05 -16.93
N GLU A 121 -5.12 -13.87 -17.00
CA GLU A 121 -4.99 -12.97 -15.86
C GLU A 121 -6.37 -12.61 -15.30
N SER A 122 -6.67 -13.09 -14.09
CA SER A 122 -7.93 -12.78 -13.38
C SER A 122 -7.92 -11.41 -12.69
N ARG A 123 -6.80 -10.69 -12.79
CA ARG A 123 -6.60 -9.36 -12.21
C ARG A 123 -7.42 -8.33 -12.98
N THR A 124 -8.30 -7.64 -12.27
CA THR A 124 -9.00 -6.47 -12.81
C THR A 124 -8.24 -5.20 -12.45
N MET A 125 -8.32 -4.16 -13.28
CA MET A 125 -7.68 -2.86 -13.00
C MET A 125 -8.04 -2.35 -11.60
N LEU A 126 -9.33 -2.37 -11.25
CA LEU A 126 -9.81 -1.92 -9.95
C LEU A 126 -9.30 -2.82 -8.82
N GLY A 127 -9.30 -4.14 -9.02
CA GLY A 127 -8.82 -5.10 -8.02
C GLY A 127 -7.35 -4.93 -7.70
N SER A 128 -6.49 -4.85 -8.73
CA SER A 128 -5.04 -4.67 -8.52
C SER A 128 -4.74 -3.33 -7.84
N SER A 129 -5.38 -2.23 -8.27
CA SER A 129 -5.19 -0.93 -7.60
C SER A 129 -5.59 -0.96 -6.12
N VAL A 130 -6.80 -1.44 -5.81
CA VAL A 130 -7.30 -1.47 -4.42
C VAL A 130 -6.51 -2.47 -3.56
N GLY A 131 -6.11 -3.61 -4.13
CA GLY A 131 -5.28 -4.61 -3.46
C GLY A 131 -3.91 -4.06 -3.06
N LYS A 132 -3.21 -3.37 -3.98
CA LYS A 132 -1.93 -2.70 -3.69
C LYS A 132 -2.11 -1.62 -2.63
N MET A 133 -3.13 -0.75 -2.78
CA MET A 133 -3.42 0.29 -1.78
C MET A 133 -3.68 -0.30 -0.38
N ALA A 134 -4.46 -1.38 -0.29
CA ALA A 134 -4.71 -2.07 0.97
C ALA A 134 -3.42 -2.62 1.57
N GLY A 135 -2.62 -3.36 0.78
CA GLY A 135 -1.33 -3.88 1.22
C GLY A 135 -0.40 -2.80 1.75
N CYS A 136 -0.23 -1.71 0.98
CA CYS A 136 0.65 -0.61 1.34
C CYS A 136 0.24 0.09 2.65
N LEU A 137 -1.05 0.31 2.86
CA LEU A 137 -1.57 0.91 4.09
C LEU A 137 -1.45 -0.06 5.27
N LEU A 138 -1.69 -1.35 5.08
CA LEU A 138 -1.52 -2.34 6.14
C LEU A 138 -0.06 -2.45 6.56
N GLY A 139 0.87 -2.58 5.61
CA GLY A 139 2.30 -2.67 5.87
C GLY A 139 2.85 -1.44 6.61
N ALA A 140 2.57 -0.25 6.08
CA ALA A 140 2.99 1.00 6.73
C ALA A 140 2.32 1.19 8.11
N GLY A 141 1.02 0.87 8.24
CA GLY A 141 0.28 0.98 9.50
C GLY A 141 0.87 0.11 10.60
N VAL A 142 1.20 -1.16 10.31
CA VAL A 142 1.86 -2.07 11.26
C VAL A 142 3.22 -1.50 11.69
N VAL A 143 4.02 -1.02 10.74
CA VAL A 143 5.35 -0.46 11.04
C VAL A 143 5.23 0.79 11.91
N LEU A 144 4.30 1.69 11.63
CA LEU A 144 4.07 2.89 12.44
C LEU A 144 3.62 2.55 13.87
N ILE A 145 2.76 1.55 14.03
CA ILE A 145 2.35 1.07 15.36
C ILE A 145 3.57 0.53 16.13
N ILE A 146 4.38 -0.33 15.50
CA ILE A 146 5.59 -0.89 16.12
C ILE A 146 6.59 0.22 16.46
N ALA A 147 6.81 1.16 15.54
CA ALA A 147 7.71 2.29 15.74
C ALA A 147 7.28 3.15 16.93
N ASN A 148 5.97 3.43 17.07
CA ASN A 148 5.43 4.18 18.20
C ASN A 148 5.54 3.40 19.52
N LEU A 149 5.40 2.06 19.51
CA LEU A 149 5.59 1.23 20.70
C LEU A 149 7.05 1.21 21.17
N ILE A 150 8.02 1.26 20.24
CA ILE A 150 9.45 1.30 20.56
C ILE A 150 9.87 2.71 20.97
N ASN A 151 9.34 3.74 20.30
CA ASN A 151 9.63 5.14 20.55
C ASN A 151 8.34 5.98 20.49
N PRO A 152 7.69 6.26 21.64
CA PRO A 152 6.39 6.93 21.70
C PRO A 152 6.37 8.40 21.23
N THR A 153 7.54 9.00 20.99
CA THR A 153 7.70 10.38 20.49
C THR A 153 7.97 10.45 18.99
N LEU A 154 8.01 9.30 18.32
CA LEU A 154 8.20 9.16 16.87
C LEU A 154 6.86 9.32 16.15
#